data_AF-A0A959PH97-F1
#
_entry.id   AF-A0A959PH97-F1
#
_cell.length_a   1.000
_cell.length_b   1.000
_cell.length_c   1.000
_cell.angle_alpha   90.00
_cell.angle_beta   90.00
_cell.angle_gamma   90.00
#
_symmetry.space_group_name_H-M   'P 1'
#
loop_
_entity.id
_entity.type
_entity.pdbx_description
1 polymer ?
#
loop_
_entity_poly.entity_id
_entity_poly.type
_entity_poly.pdbx_seq_one_letter_code
_entity_poly.pdbx_strand_id
1 'polypeptide(L)' 'APACFGDFNLDGTIDTADLLLFLGDFGCEGLSCFADLNEDAIVNTTDLLLFLGVFGTNC' A
#
# COMPACT_ATOMS: atom_id res chain seq x y z
N ALA A 1 5.14 -13.09 7.00
CA ALA A 1 5.04 -13.78 5.69
C ALA A 1 6.12 -13.21 4.76
N PRO A 2 6.40 -13.74 3.54
CA PRO A 2 7.13 -12.94 2.56
C PRO A 2 6.40 -11.60 2.36
N ALA A 3 7.14 -10.49 2.33
CA ALA A 3 6.55 -9.20 2.01
C ALA A 3 5.97 -9.28 0.60
N CYS A 4 4.71 -8.87 0.45
CA CYS A 4 4.04 -8.88 -0.83
C CYS A 4 3.34 -7.54 -1.10
N PHE A 5 3.05 -7.31 -2.37
CA PHE A 5 2.55 -6.03 -2.83
C PHE A 5 1.20 -5.70 -2.18
N GLY A 6 1.14 -4.62 -1.40
CA GLY A 6 -0.06 -4.18 -0.70
C GLY A 6 -0.29 -4.79 0.70
N ASP A 7 0.53 -5.75 1.15
CA ASP A 7 0.52 -6.25 2.55
C ASP A 7 1.53 -5.44 3.37
N PHE A 8 1.04 -4.37 4.01
CA PHE A 8 1.85 -3.41 4.76
C PHE A 8 2.07 -3.84 6.21
N ASN A 9 1.19 -4.67 6.77
CA ASN A 9 1.29 -5.16 8.15
C ASN A 9 1.99 -6.52 8.27
N LEU A 10 2.27 -7.19 7.13
CA LEU A 10 2.95 -8.47 6.96
C LEU A 10 2.21 -9.69 7.53
N ASP A 11 0.87 -9.62 7.58
CA ASP A 11 0.00 -10.68 8.11
C ASP A 11 -0.43 -11.72 7.06
N GLY A 12 -0.13 -11.49 5.78
CA GLY A 12 -0.43 -12.39 4.67
C GLY A 12 -1.82 -12.19 4.04
N THR A 13 -2.58 -11.20 4.49
CA THR A 13 -3.87 -10.81 3.91
C THR A 13 -3.83 -9.35 3.50
N ILE A 14 -4.30 -9.02 2.30
CA ILE A 14 -4.40 -7.62 1.85
C ILE A 14 -5.81 -7.14 2.12
N ASP A 15 -6.01 -6.45 3.24
CA ASP A 15 -7.36 -6.09 3.70
C ASP A 15 -7.48 -4.66 4.23
N THR A 16 -8.52 -4.40 5.01
CA THR A 16 -8.78 -3.08 5.59
C THR A 16 -7.66 -2.59 6.53
N ALA A 17 -6.90 -3.49 7.16
CA ALA A 17 -5.76 -3.13 8.00
C ALA A 17 -4.66 -2.47 7.15
N ASP A 18 -4.38 -3.01 5.97
CA ASP A 18 -3.43 -2.42 5.02
C ASP A 18 -3.95 -1.11 4.44
N LEU A 19 -5.25 -1.04 4.15
CA LEU A 19 -5.86 0.21 3.70
C LEU A 19 -5.72 1.32 4.75
N LEU A 20 -5.84 0.99 6.04
CA LEU A 20 -5.63 1.97 7.12
C LEU A 20 -4.17 2.44 7.19
N LEU A 21 -3.20 1.54 6.95
CA LEU A 21 -1.79 1.92 6.86
C LEU A 21 -1.53 2.81 5.64
N PHE A 22 -2.07 2.43 4.47
CA PHE A 22 -2.01 3.23 3.25
C PHE A 22 -2.57 4.64 3.47
N LEU A 23 -3.74 4.76 4.10
CA LEU A 23 -4.36 6.06 4.40
C LEU A 23 -3.57 6.88 5.42
N GLY A 24 -2.74 6.24 6.25
CA GLY A 24 -1.79 6.90 7.13
C GLY A 24 -0.62 7.56 6.38
N ASP A 25 -0.28 7.06 5.20
CA ASP A 25 0.78 7.56 4.33
C ASP A 25 0.25 8.40 3.15
N PHE A 26 -1.08 8.51 3.01
CA PHE A 26 -1.69 9.22 1.88
C PHE A 26 -1.32 10.70 1.86
N GLY A 27 -0.83 11.16 0.71
CA GLY A 27 -0.27 12.51 0.54
C GLY A 27 1.17 12.65 1.02
N CYS A 28 1.84 11.57 1.40
CA CYS A 28 3.29 11.56 1.63
C CYS A 28 4.03 11.89 0.33
N GLU A 29 5.13 12.65 0.46
CA GLU A 29 6.04 12.99 -0.64
C GLU A 29 7.48 12.59 -0.29
N GLY A 30 8.23 12.12 -1.29
CA GLY A 30 9.64 11.77 -1.19
C GLY A 30 9.91 10.27 -1.02
N LEU A 31 11.17 9.93 -0.78
CA LEU A 31 11.67 8.54 -0.80
C LEU A 31 11.33 7.72 0.46
N SER A 32 10.70 8.33 1.46
CA SER A 32 10.35 7.68 2.73
C SER A 32 8.91 7.21 2.80
N CYS A 33 8.12 7.42 1.76
CA CYS A 33 6.74 6.95 1.69
C CYS A 33 6.72 5.45 1.41
N PHE A 34 6.13 4.69 2.31
CA PHE A 34 6.10 3.23 2.19
C PHE A 34 4.93 2.75 1.33
N ALA A 35 3.93 3.61 1.11
CA ALA A 35 2.77 3.34 0.27
C ALA A 35 2.88 3.92 -1.15
N ASP A 36 4.06 4.39 -1.56
CA ASP A 36 4.35 4.79 -2.94
C ASP A 36 4.58 3.52 -3.77
N LEU A 37 3.52 3.10 -4.47
CA LEU A 37 3.48 1.82 -5.17
C LEU A 37 3.90 1.93 -6.64
N ASN A 38 3.91 3.14 -7.19
CA ASN A 38 4.33 3.41 -8.56
C ASN A 38 5.75 4.02 -8.66
N GLU A 39 6.39 4.29 -7.51
CA GLU A 39 7.72 4.89 -7.36
C GLU A 39 7.83 6.30 -7.98
N ASP A 40 6.74 7.09 -7.93
CA ASP A 40 6.72 8.48 -8.41
C ASP A 40 7.03 9.53 -7.32
N ALA A 41 7.36 9.06 -6.11
CA ALA A 41 7.65 9.84 -4.92
C ALA A 41 6.45 10.59 -4.33
N ILE A 42 5.21 10.22 -4.66
CA ILE A 42 3.99 10.81 -4.09
C ILE A 42 2.92 9.73 -3.87
N VAL A 43 2.51 9.50 -2.62
CA VAL A 43 1.37 8.62 -2.33
C VAL A 43 0.07 9.32 -2.65
N ASN A 44 -0.60 8.91 -3.72
CA ASN A 44 -1.84 9.52 -4.17
C ASN A 44 -2.86 8.48 -4.65
N THR A 45 -3.89 8.95 -5.36
CA THR A 45 -4.95 8.08 -5.89
C THR A 45 -4.44 7.05 -6.90
N THR A 46 -3.31 7.29 -7.54
CA THR A 46 -2.67 6.34 -8.47
C THR A 46 -2.20 5.10 -7.72
N ASP A 47 -1.54 5.28 -6.57
CA ASP A 47 -1.14 4.18 -5.68
C ASP A 47 -2.35 3.46 -5.10
N LEU A 48 -3.41 4.21 -4.74
CA LEU A 48 -4.65 3.61 -4.27
C LEU A 48 -5.26 2.67 -5.32
N LEU A 49 -5.22 3.05 -6.60
CA LEU A 49 -5.72 2.20 -7.69
C LEU A 49 -4.87 0.94 -7.86
N LEU A 50 -3.55 1.02 -7.67
CA LEU A 50 -2.67 -0.15 -7.66
C LEU A 50 -2.98 -1.08 -6.48
N PHE A 51 -3.13 -0.51 -5.28
CA PHE A 51 -3.53 -1.25 -4.07
C PHE A 51 -4.88 -1.96 -4.25
N LEU A 52 -5.89 -1.27 -4.79
CA LEU A 52 -7.21 -1.86 -5.05
C LEU A 52 -7.18 -2.99 -6.10
N GLY A 53 -6.12 -3.08 -6.91
CA GLY A 53 -5.92 -4.19 -7.84
C GLY A 53 -5.62 -5.53 -7.15
N VAL A 54 -5.13 -5.50 -5.91
CA VAL A 54 -4.77 -6.69 -5.11
C VAL A 54 -5.59 -6.82 -3.81
N PHE A 55 -6.48 -5.87 -3.53
CA PHE A 55 -7.30 -5.86 -2.32
C PHE A 55 -8.20 -7.11 -2.19
N GLY A 56 -8.23 -7.69 -1.00
CA GLY A 56 -8.99 -8.89 -0.68
C GLY A 56 -8.33 -10.21 -1.12
N THR A 57 -7.07 -10.15 -1.56
CA THR A 57 -6.27 -11.35 -1.90
C THR A 57 -5.28 -11.70 -0.78
N ASN A 58 -4.76 -12.93 -0.82
CA ASN A 58 -3.77 -13.42 0.15
C ASN A 58 -2.39 -13.54 -0.48
N CYS A 59 -1.39 -13.56 0.40
CA CYS A 59 -0.03 -14.04 0.19
C CYS A 59 0.24 -15.31 1.01
#